data_AF-A0A1E2WLH9-F1
#
_entry.id   AF-A0A1E2WLH9-F1
#
_cell.length_a   1.000
_cell.length_b   1.000
_cell.length_c   1.000
_cell.angle_alpha   90.00
_cell.angle_beta   90.00
_cell.angle_gamma   90.00
#
_symmetry.space_group_name_H-M   'P 1'
#
loop_
_entity.id
_entity.type
_entity.pdbx_description
1 polymer ?
#
loop_
_entity_poly.entity_id
_entity_poly.type
_entity_poly.pdbx_seq_one_letter_code
_entity_poly.pdbx_strand_id
1 'polypeptide(L)'
;MLIQLESIKAKMLPPQAERKMRCWIRSRHLICSGNFFIFETLEYTTIERFSQCVASLGGTVISVDPVNKIWMGDHRQVILYQAKASLHTPHHTLKQYWIKYGGFYTKFDERV
;
A
#
# COMPACT_ATOMS: atom_id res chain seq x y z
N MET A 1 17.18 -0.72 13.07
CA MET A 1 16.12 -1.33 13.90
C MET A 1 15.34 -2.27 12.98
N LEU A 2 15.63 -3.56 13.03
CA LEU A 2 14.91 -4.58 12.24
C LEU A 2 13.55 -4.75 12.90
N ILE A 3 12.50 -4.23 12.28
CA ILE A 3 11.12 -4.42 12.74
C ILE A 3 10.81 -5.90 12.45
N GLN A 4 10.75 -6.71 13.51
CA GLN A 4 10.26 -8.08 13.41
C GLN A 4 8.86 -8.02 12.80
N LEU A 5 8.72 -8.55 11.58
CA LEU A 5 7.42 -8.85 10.96
C LEU A 5 6.79 -9.99 11.76
N GLU A 6 6.21 -9.66 12.91
CA GLU A 6 5.30 -10.57 13.60
C GLU A 6 4.26 -11.08 12.60
N SER A 7 3.99 -12.38 12.62
CA SER A 7 3.00 -13.01 11.74
C SER A 7 1.64 -12.34 11.91
N ILE A 8 1.32 -11.37 11.04
CA ILE A 8 0.05 -10.64 11.04
C ILE A 8 -1.05 -11.65 10.71
N LYS A 9 -1.72 -12.16 11.75
CA LYS A 9 -2.90 -13.00 11.60
C LYS A 9 -3.94 -12.17 10.84
N ALA A 10 -4.36 -12.63 9.66
CA ALA A 10 -5.32 -11.93 8.81
C ALA A 10 -6.63 -11.69 9.60
N LYS A 11 -6.86 -10.44 10.03
CA LYS A 11 -8.09 -10.03 10.72
C LYS A 11 -9.20 -9.61 9.75
N MET A 12 -8.87 -9.34 8.49
CA MET A 12 -9.81 -8.82 7.50
C MET A 12 -10.28 -9.94 6.57
N LEU A 13 -11.56 -9.93 6.18
CA LEU A 13 -12.07 -10.89 5.22
C LEU A 13 -11.62 -10.52 3.79
N PRO A 14 -11.35 -11.49 2.89
CA PRO A 14 -10.86 -11.20 1.54
C PRO A 14 -11.71 -10.19 0.75
N PRO A 15 -13.06 -10.24 0.75
CA PRO A 15 -13.87 -9.24 0.04
C PRO A 15 -13.74 -7.82 0.61
N GLN A 16 -13.55 -7.70 1.94
CA GLN A 16 -13.33 -6.41 2.60
C GLN A 16 -11.94 -5.87 2.27
N ALA A 17 -10.93 -6.73 2.27
CA ALA A 17 -9.57 -6.40 1.87
C ALA A 17 -9.52 -5.92 0.42
N GLU A 18 -10.17 -6.63 -0.51
CA GLU A 18 -10.24 -6.24 -1.90
C GLU A 18 -10.93 -4.87 -2.07
N ARG A 19 -12.07 -4.65 -1.39
CA ARG A 19 -12.75 -3.35 -1.40
C ARG A 19 -11.84 -2.23 -0.91
N LYS A 20 -11.07 -2.47 0.16
CA LYS A 20 -10.14 -1.47 0.71
C LYS A 20 -8.99 -1.17 -0.26
N MET A 21 -8.39 -2.20 -0.86
CA MET A 21 -7.35 -2.04 -1.89
C MET A 21 -7.86 -1.21 -3.08
N ARG A 22 -9.08 -1.46 -3.56
CA ARG A 22 -9.71 -0.67 -4.63
C ARG A 22 -9.89 0.81 -4.25
N CYS A 23 -10.27 1.10 -3.00
CA CYS A 23 -10.35 2.48 -2.51
C CYS A 23 -8.98 3.18 -2.57
N TRP A 24 -7.90 2.51 -2.16
CA TRP A 24 -6.54 3.06 -2.20
C TRP A 24 -5.99 3.21 -3.62
N ILE A 25 -6.38 2.33 -4.54
CA ILE A 25 -6.08 2.49 -5.97
C ILE A 25 -6.71 3.79 -6.49
N ARG A 26 -8.00 4.01 -6.22
CA ARG A 26 -8.72 5.21 -6.68
C ARG A 26 -8.14 6.50 -6.11
N SER A 27 -7.70 6.49 -4.85
CA SER A 27 -7.09 7.66 -4.21
C SER A 27 -5.59 7.80 -4.50
N ARG A 28 -5.03 6.97 -5.39
CA ARG A 28 -3.61 6.93 -5.77
C ARG A 28 -2.66 6.76 -4.57
N HIS A 29 -3.09 6.08 -3.52
CA HIS A 29 -2.19 5.59 -2.48
C HIS A 29 -1.56 4.25 -2.85
N LEU A 30 -2.25 3.46 -3.67
CA LEU A 30 -1.82 2.13 -4.09
C LEU A 30 -1.65 2.10 -5.62
N ILE A 31 -0.46 1.73 -6.08
CA ILE A 31 -0.16 1.55 -7.50
C ILE A 31 0.43 0.16 -7.75
N CYS A 32 0.40 -0.29 -9.02
CA CYS A 32 1.17 -1.45 -9.44
C CYS A 32 2.51 -1.00 -10.06
N SER A 33 3.58 -1.67 -9.68
CA SER A 33 4.92 -1.53 -10.28
C SER A 33 5.46 -2.92 -10.63
N GLY A 34 5.38 -3.27 -11.91
CA GLY A 34 5.67 -4.62 -12.41
C GLY A 34 4.73 -5.68 -11.81
N ASN A 35 5.29 -6.55 -10.96
CA ASN A 35 4.57 -7.61 -10.23
C ASN A 35 4.27 -7.24 -8.77
N PHE A 36 4.60 -6.01 -8.38
CA PHE A 36 4.45 -5.54 -7.02
C PHE A 36 3.35 -4.49 -6.90
N PHE A 37 2.81 -4.40 -5.71
CA PHE A 37 1.99 -3.30 -5.25
C PHE A 37 2.85 -2.37 -4.41
N ILE A 38 2.83 -1.08 -4.73
CA ILE A 38 3.49 -0.02 -3.98
C ILE A 38 2.41 0.80 -3.30
N PHE A 39 2.45 0.84 -1.97
CA PHE A 39 1.49 1.55 -1.14
C PHE A 39 2.19 2.65 -0.37
N GLU A 40 1.68 3.87 -0.45
CA GLU A 40 2.24 5.02 0.26
C GLU A 40 1.24 5.70 1.18
N THR A 41 1.72 6.13 2.35
CA THR A 41 0.91 6.81 3.35
C THR A 41 1.76 7.59 4.35
N LEU A 42 1.16 8.61 4.96
CA LEU A 42 1.76 9.38 6.06
C LEU A 42 1.52 8.74 7.44
N GLU A 43 0.66 7.71 7.50
CA GLU A 43 0.26 7.07 8.75
C GLU A 43 0.68 5.60 8.79
N TYR A 44 1.55 5.24 9.74
CA TYR A 44 2.03 3.86 9.90
C TYR A 44 0.89 2.86 10.21
N THR A 45 -0.14 3.26 10.95
CA THR A 45 -1.33 2.43 11.21
C THR A 45 -2.06 2.04 9.92
N THR A 46 -1.92 2.83 8.85
CA THR A 46 -2.47 2.49 7.55
C THR A 46 -1.60 1.47 6.81
N ILE A 47 -0.28 1.43 7.05
CA ILE A 47 0.61 0.35 6.60
C ILE A 47 0.21 -0.98 7.23
N GLU A 48 -0.12 -0.99 8.52
CA GLU A 48 -0.58 -2.20 9.22
C GLU A 48 -1.88 -2.74 8.62
N ARG A 49 -2.84 -1.84 8.33
CA ARG A 49 -4.09 -2.19 7.64
C ARG A 49 -3.84 -2.71 6.23
N PHE A 50 -2.92 -2.10 5.48
CA PHE A 50 -2.51 -2.58 4.17
C PHE A 50 -1.92 -3.98 4.26
N SER A 51 -1.04 -4.23 5.24
CA SER A 51 -0.42 -5.53 5.48
C SER A 51 -1.45 -6.62 5.80
N GLN A 52 -2.47 -6.29 6.60
CA GLN A 52 -3.60 -7.19 6.83
C GLN A 52 -4.37 -7.48 5.54
N CYS A 53 -4.62 -6.48 4.69
CA CYS A 53 -5.29 -6.69 3.41
C CYS A 53 -4.47 -7.61 2.49
N VAL A 54 -3.16 -7.37 2.38
CA VAL A 54 -2.23 -8.21 1.60
C VAL A 54 -2.28 -9.66 2.08
N ALA A 55 -2.14 -9.89 3.39
CA ALA A 55 -2.19 -11.24 3.98
C ALA A 55 -3.55 -11.92 3.72
N SER A 56 -4.65 -11.18 3.85
CA SER A 56 -6.01 -11.68 3.63
C SER A 56 -6.27 -12.06 2.18
N LEU A 57 -5.54 -11.46 1.24
CA LEU A 57 -5.59 -11.75 -0.20
C LEU A 57 -4.54 -12.79 -0.63
N GLY A 58 -3.89 -13.46 0.33
CA GLY A 58 -2.89 -14.50 0.08
C GLY A 58 -1.54 -13.97 -0.41
N GLY A 59 -1.24 -12.69 -0.18
CA GLY A 59 0.02 -12.06 -0.53
C GLY A 59 1.03 -11.96 0.62
N THR A 60 2.10 -11.22 0.38
CA THR A 60 3.13 -10.93 1.38
C THR A 60 3.65 -9.50 1.22
N VAL A 61 3.80 -8.81 2.35
CA VAL A 61 4.52 -7.52 2.42
C VAL A 61 6.01 -7.82 2.45
N ILE A 62 6.73 -7.25 1.50
CA ILE A 62 8.15 -7.49 1.25
C ILE A 62 9.00 -6.51 2.05
N SER A 63 8.63 -5.23 2.04
CA SER A 63 9.32 -4.19 2.79
C SER A 63 8.36 -3.08 3.20
N VAL A 64 8.76 -2.36 4.25
CA VAL A 64 8.15 -1.10 4.71
C VAL A 64 9.28 -0.14 5.02
N ASP A 65 9.37 0.94 4.25
CA ASP A 65 10.50 1.85 4.29
C ASP A 65 10.01 3.31 4.44
N PRO A 66 10.65 4.14 5.27
CA PRO A 66 10.46 5.58 5.22
C PRO A 66 11.17 6.13 3.97
N VAL A 67 10.42 6.66 3.01
CA VAL A 67 10.97 7.06 1.70
C VAL A 67 11.11 8.57 1.52
N ASN A 68 10.36 9.37 2.27
CA ASN A 68 10.45 10.84 2.20
C ASN A 68 9.94 11.50 3.51
N LYS A 69 10.07 12.82 3.61
CA LYS A 69 9.40 13.66 4.61
C LYS A 69 8.59 14.74 3.91
N ILE A 70 7.29 14.76 4.16
CA ILE A 70 6.37 15.75 3.60
C ILE A 70 6.14 16.87 4.61
N TRP A 71 6.25 18.11 4.15
CA TRP A 71 5.88 19.29 4.93
C TRP A 71 4.35 19.40 5.04
N MET A 72 3.87 19.52 6.27
CA MET A 72 2.49 19.82 6.58
C MET A 72 2.41 21.18 7.28
N GLY A 73 2.04 22.20 6.53
CA GLY A 73 2.13 23.60 6.97
C GLY A 73 3.57 24.02 7.20
N ASP A 74 3.75 25.10 7.96
CA ASP A 74 5.05 25.80 8.03
C ASP A 74 6.08 25.12 8.95
N HIS A 75 5.64 24.25 9.87
CA HIS A 75 6.51 23.79 10.97
C HIS A 75 6.53 22.27 11.20
N ARG A 76 5.70 21.49 10.50
CA ARG A 76 5.58 20.05 10.75
C ARG A 76 6.05 19.24 9.57
N GLN A 77 7.01 18.36 9.80
CA GLN A 77 7.36 17.31 8.86
C GLN A 77 6.68 16.00 9.27
N VAL A 78 6.17 15.25 8.31
CA VAL A 78 5.63 13.90 8.51
C VAL A 78 6.32 12.93 7.58
N ILE A 79 6.66 11.75 8.09
CA ILE A 79 7.34 10.71 7.33
C ILE A 79 6.35 10.11 6.31
N LEU A 80 6.77 10.02 5.06
CA LEU A 80 6.12 9.21 4.04
C LEU A 80 6.66 7.78 4.13
N TYR A 81 5.77 6.84 4.43
CA TYR A 81 6.07 5.42 4.42
C TYR A 81 5.65 4.81 3.09
N GLN A 82 6.48 3.92 2.57
CA GLN A 82 6.20 3.08 1.42
C GLN A 82 6.23 1.61 1.84
N ALA A 83 5.14 0.89 1.56
CA ALA A 83 5.12 -0.57 1.65
C ALA A 83 5.14 -1.18 0.26
N LYS A 84 6.02 -2.17 0.07
CA LYS A 84 6.08 -2.99 -1.13
C LYS A 84 5.49 -4.35 -0.83
N ALA A 85 4.55 -4.83 -1.65
CA ALA A 85 3.92 -6.13 -1.47
C ALA A 85 3.79 -6.89 -2.79
N SER A 86 3.69 -8.22 -2.69
CA SER A 86 3.28 -9.10 -3.77
C SER A 86 2.00 -9.82 -3.39
N LEU A 87 1.11 -10.03 -4.36
CA LEU A 87 0.01 -10.97 -4.23
C LEU A 87 0.42 -12.23 -4.99
N HIS A 88 0.43 -13.39 -4.32
CA HIS A 88 0.88 -14.64 -4.94
C HIS A 88 -0.09 -15.18 -6.00
N THR A 89 -1.32 -14.65 -6.01
CA THR A 89 -2.35 -15.06 -6.97
C THR A 89 -2.08 -14.41 -8.34
N PRO A 90 -1.73 -15.20 -9.38
CA PRO A 90 -1.63 -14.68 -10.73
C PRO A 90 -3.00 -14.16 -11.20
N HIS A 91 -3.01 -13.11 -12.03
CA HIS A 91 -4.23 -12.49 -12.58
C HIS A 91 -5.23 -11.95 -11.55
N HIS A 92 -4.77 -11.47 -10.40
CA HIS A 92 -5.68 -10.86 -9.44
C HIS A 92 -6.44 -9.68 -10.07
N THR A 93 -7.76 -9.67 -9.87
CA THR A 93 -8.72 -8.61 -10.26
C THR A 93 -8.25 -7.20 -9.91
N LEU A 94 -7.43 -7.02 -8.86
CA LEU A 94 -6.88 -5.74 -8.45
C LEU A 94 -5.94 -5.13 -9.48
N LYS A 95 -5.16 -5.94 -10.20
CA LYS A 95 -4.28 -5.42 -11.27
C LYS A 95 -5.10 -4.87 -12.44
N GLN A 96 -6.15 -5.58 -12.84
CA GLN A 96 -7.11 -5.10 -13.85
C GLN A 96 -7.85 -3.84 -13.37
N TYR A 97 -8.24 -3.81 -12.10
CA TYR A 97 -8.89 -2.64 -11.50
C TYR A 97 -7.96 -1.42 -11.48
N TRP A 98 -6.68 -1.60 -11.12
CA TRP A 98 -5.68 -0.55 -11.16
C TRP A 98 -5.45 0.00 -12.57
N ILE A 99 -5.37 -0.86 -13.60
CA ILE A 99 -5.27 -0.40 -14.99
C ILE A 99 -6.44 0.52 -15.36
N LYS A 100 -7.65 0.23 -14.86
CA LYS A 100 -8.87 0.98 -15.20
C LYS A 100 -9.07 2.27 -14.38
N TYR A 101 -8.66 2.28 -13.11
CA TYR A 101 -9.04 3.34 -12.16
C TYR A 101 -7.88 3.92 -11.35
N GLY A 102 -6.68 3.38 -11.51
CA GLY A 102 -5.49 3.82 -10.79
C GLY A 102 -4.71 4.89 -11.53
N GLY A 103 -3.49 5.16 -11.04
CA GLY A 103 -2.50 5.99 -11.72
C GLY A 103 -1.14 5.31 -11.74
N PHE A 104 -0.24 5.80 -12.59
CA PHE A 104 1.15 5.34 -12.68
C PHE A 104 2.02 5.79 -11.50
N TYR A 105 1.61 6.89 -10.86
CA TYR A 105 2.29 7.50 -9.73
C TYR A 105 1.34 7.60 -8.54
N THR A 106 1.89 7.56 -7.33
CA THR A 106 1.11 7.81 -6.12
C THR A 106 0.73 9.29 -6.06
N LYS A 107 -0.21 9.64 -5.17
CA LYS A 107 -0.57 11.04 -4.92
C LYS A 107 0.54 11.85 -4.23
N PHE A 108 1.61 11.19 -3.77
CA PHE A 108 2.74 11.81 -3.09
C PHE A 108 3.95 11.97 -4.02
N ASP A 109 3.82 11.55 -5.28
CA ASP A 109 4.83 11.82 -6.29
C ASP A 109 4.85 13.33 -6.61
N GLU A 110 6.01 13.94 -6.37
CA GLU A 110 6.25 15.39 -6.49
C GLU A 110 6.47 15.84 -7.94
N ARG A 111 6.37 14.95 -8.95
CA ARG A 111 6.54 15.29 -10.38
C ARG A 111 5.33 16.04 -10.98
N VAL A 112 4.41 16.55 -10.15
CA VAL A 112 3.24 17.36 -10.55
C VAL A 112 3.40 18.77 -10.01
#